data_AF-A0A0S4XHA5-F1
#
_entry.id   AF-A0A0S4XHA5-F1
#
_cell.length_a   1.000
_cell.length_b   1.000
_cell.length_c   1.000
_cell.angle_alpha   90.00
_cell.angle_beta   90.00
_cell.angle_gamma   90.00
#
_symmetry.space_group_name_H-M   'P 1'
#
loop_
_entity.id
_entity.type
_entity.pdbx_description
1 polymer ?
#
loop_
_entity_poly.entity_id
_entity_poly.type
_entity_poly.pdbx_seq_one_letter_code
_entity_poly.pdbx_strand_id
1 'polypeptide(L)'
;MCIRDRYKNRIEAINFSLAHDDGQSHKNLAEADVILVGVSRSGKTPTSLYLAMQYGVKSANYPLIPDDFERGKLPTVLYEYKSKIFGLTIDPQRLSEIRNERRPGSKYAALENCRYEVNEAETLMRRESIKWLSSTHKSIEEIATTILQDIKMERDAY
;
A
#
# COMPACT_ATOMS: atom_id res chain seq x y z
N MET A 1 -10.60 22.82 -16.21
CA MET A 1 -9.58 21.86 -16.68
C MET A 1 -10.14 21.11 -17.89
N CYS A 2 -9.42 21.10 -19.01
CA CYS A 2 -9.91 20.53 -20.27
C CYS A 2 -9.98 18.99 -20.19
N ILE A 3 -10.86 18.35 -20.96
CA ILE A 3 -11.00 16.88 -21.00
C ILE A 3 -9.65 16.19 -21.33
N ARG A 4 -8.86 16.84 -22.19
CA ARG A 4 -7.53 16.37 -22.61
C ARG A 4 -6.52 16.31 -21.45
N ASP A 5 -6.59 17.27 -20.53
CA ASP A 5 -5.71 17.33 -19.35
C ASP A 5 -6.07 16.24 -18.34
N ARG A 6 -7.37 15.98 -18.15
CA ARG A 6 -7.81 14.88 -17.26
C ARG A 6 -7.38 13.51 -17.77
N TYR A 7 -7.43 13.29 -19.08
CA TYR A 7 -6.97 12.05 -19.68
C TYR A 7 -5.44 11.89 -19.53
N LYS A 8 -4.67 12.96 -19.80
CA LYS A 8 -3.21 12.95 -19.65
C LYS A 8 -2.79 12.65 -18.21
N ASN A 9 -3.38 13.32 -17.23
CA ASN A 9 -3.06 13.10 -15.81
C ASN A 9 -3.36 11.66 -15.37
N ARG A 10 -4.42 11.04 -15.90
CA ARG A 10 -4.77 9.65 -15.60
C ARG A 10 -3.75 8.68 -16.17
N ILE A 11 -3.27 8.91 -17.40
CA ILE A 11 -2.19 8.11 -18.01
C ILE A 11 -0.90 8.27 -17.20
N GLU A 12 -0.56 9.49 -16.77
CA GLU A 12 0.60 9.73 -15.91
C GLU A 12 0.49 8.99 -14.57
N ALA A 13 -0.68 9.00 -13.93
CA ALA A 13 -0.92 8.27 -12.70
C ALA A 13 -0.77 6.75 -12.88
N ILE A 14 -1.30 6.19 -13.96
CA ILE A 14 -1.17 4.76 -14.27
C ILE A 14 0.30 4.40 -14.48
N ASN A 15 1.02 5.16 -15.30
CA ASN A 15 2.44 4.92 -15.56
C ASN A 15 3.28 5.02 -14.27
N PHE A 16 2.97 6.01 -13.42
CA PHE A 16 3.61 6.16 -12.13
C PHE A 16 3.37 4.95 -11.23
N SER A 17 2.11 4.54 -11.06
CA SER A 17 1.76 3.42 -10.17
C SER A 17 2.34 2.09 -10.67
N LEU A 18 2.37 1.86 -11.98
CA LEU A 18 3.02 0.67 -12.56
C LEU A 18 4.53 0.67 -12.31
N ALA A 19 5.20 1.83 -12.44
CA ALA A 19 6.63 1.94 -12.17
C ALA A 19 7.01 1.73 -10.68
N HIS A 20 6.06 1.87 -9.77
CA HIS A 20 6.26 1.75 -8.32
C HIS A 20 5.55 0.53 -7.69
N ASP A 21 5.05 -0.41 -8.50
CA ASP A 21 4.34 -1.59 -7.98
C ASP A 21 5.28 -2.63 -7.37
N ASP A 22 6.44 -2.85 -8.00
CA ASP A 22 7.41 -3.89 -7.61
C ASP A 22 8.28 -3.52 -6.39
N GLY A 23 8.07 -2.36 -5.77
CA GLY A 23 8.77 -1.92 -4.55
C GLY A 23 10.28 -1.67 -4.70
N GLN A 24 10.84 -1.78 -5.91
CA GLN A 24 12.28 -1.67 -6.14
C GLN A 24 12.77 -0.24 -6.39
N SER A 25 11.87 0.70 -6.69
CA SER A 25 12.22 2.10 -6.93
C SER A 25 11.69 2.98 -5.80
N HIS A 26 12.59 3.40 -4.90
CA HIS A 26 12.33 4.50 -3.94
C HIS A 26 12.44 5.88 -4.60
N LYS A 27 12.68 5.93 -5.92
CA LYS A 27 12.80 7.18 -6.67
C LYS A 27 11.42 7.83 -6.73
N ASN A 28 11.38 9.16 -6.70
CA ASN A 28 10.17 9.96 -6.96
C ASN A 28 8.98 9.72 -6.01
N LEU A 29 9.21 9.24 -4.77
CA LEU A 29 8.16 9.19 -3.73
C LEU A 29 7.54 10.58 -3.45
N ALA A 30 8.31 11.65 -3.69
CA ALA A 30 7.82 13.02 -3.63
C ALA A 30 6.62 13.27 -4.56
N GLU A 31 6.56 12.60 -5.72
CA GLU A 31 5.46 12.73 -6.69
C GLU A 31 4.24 11.86 -6.36
N ALA A 32 4.36 10.93 -5.41
CA ALA A 32 3.24 10.10 -5.00
C ALA A 32 2.18 10.96 -4.30
N ASP A 33 0.92 10.71 -4.62
CA ASP A 33 -0.24 11.20 -3.88
C ASP A 33 -0.48 10.34 -2.63
N VAL A 34 -0.19 9.03 -2.73
CA VAL A 34 -0.30 8.07 -1.63
C VAL A 34 0.77 6.98 -1.73
N ILE A 35 1.24 6.53 -0.58
CA ILE A 35 2.22 5.45 -0.44
C ILE A 35 1.55 4.32 0.33
N LEU A 36 1.26 3.20 -0.33
CA LEU A 36 0.65 2.05 0.29
C LEU A 36 1.71 1.16 0.95
N VAL A 37 1.60 0.96 2.25
CA VAL A 37 2.48 0.05 3.03
C VAL A 37 1.74 -1.20 3.47
N GLY A 38 2.46 -2.31 3.66
CA GLY A 38 1.90 -3.54 4.21
C GLY A 38 2.63 -4.79 3.74
N VAL A 39 2.25 -5.95 4.27
CA VAL A 39 2.87 -7.25 3.90
C VAL A 39 2.62 -7.61 2.43
N SER A 40 3.51 -8.39 1.83
CA SER A 40 3.31 -8.89 0.46
C SER A 40 1.98 -9.66 0.37
N ARG A 41 1.17 -9.37 -0.65
CA ARG A 41 -0.20 -9.88 -0.86
C ARG A 41 -1.33 -9.30 0.02
N SER A 42 -1.11 -8.16 0.69
CA SER A 42 -2.19 -7.43 1.39
C SER A 42 -3.15 -6.63 0.49
N GLY A 43 -3.02 -6.69 -0.84
CA GLY A 43 -3.90 -5.97 -1.77
C GLY A 43 -3.40 -4.60 -2.27
N LYS A 44 -2.12 -4.26 -2.03
CA LYS A 44 -1.50 -3.00 -2.52
C LYS A 44 -1.60 -2.82 -4.04
N THR A 45 -1.06 -3.75 -4.83
CA THR A 45 -1.05 -3.71 -6.30
C THR A 45 -2.42 -3.49 -6.94
N PRO A 46 -3.47 -4.29 -6.63
CA PRO A 46 -4.78 -4.04 -7.22
C PRO A 46 -5.36 -2.70 -6.77
N THR A 47 -5.10 -2.27 -5.53
CA THR A 47 -5.59 -0.99 -5.00
C THR A 47 -4.90 0.21 -5.66
N SER A 48 -3.56 0.20 -5.78
CA SER A 48 -2.78 1.28 -6.40
C SER A 48 -3.14 1.47 -7.87
N LEU A 49 -3.32 0.35 -8.58
CA LEU A 49 -3.72 0.37 -9.98
C LEU A 49 -5.17 0.89 -10.12
N TYR A 50 -6.09 0.47 -9.26
CA TYR A 50 -7.46 0.98 -9.26
C TYR A 50 -7.52 2.48 -8.95
N LEU A 51 -6.75 2.95 -7.97
CA LEU A 51 -6.65 4.38 -7.62
C LEU A 51 -6.18 5.22 -8.81
N ALA A 52 -5.12 4.77 -9.50
CA ALA A 52 -4.64 5.43 -10.71
C ALA A 52 -5.67 5.37 -11.84
N MET A 53 -6.22 4.18 -12.09
CA MET A 53 -7.12 3.92 -13.20
C MET A 53 -8.46 4.57 -13.04
N GLN A 54 -8.99 4.80 -11.83
CA GLN A 54 -10.33 5.38 -11.62
C GLN A 54 -10.29 6.85 -11.24
N TYR A 55 -9.29 7.24 -10.45
CA TYR A 55 -9.23 8.55 -9.83
C TYR A 55 -8.00 9.36 -10.26
N GLY A 56 -7.10 8.80 -11.06
CA GLY A 56 -5.90 9.49 -11.51
C GLY A 56 -4.91 9.77 -10.38
N VAL A 57 -4.90 8.93 -9.34
CA VAL A 57 -4.02 9.08 -8.16
C VAL A 57 -2.70 8.35 -8.38
N LYS A 58 -1.58 9.07 -8.24
CA LYS A 58 -0.23 8.51 -8.26
C LYS A 58 0.02 7.73 -6.98
N SER A 59 0.02 6.40 -7.06
CA SER A 59 0.15 5.53 -5.89
C SER A 59 1.47 4.77 -5.95
N ALA A 60 2.26 4.80 -4.88
CA ALA A 60 3.48 4.00 -4.77
C ALA A 60 3.28 2.83 -3.81
N ASN A 61 3.82 1.65 -4.12
CA ASN A 61 3.71 0.48 -3.25
C ASN A 61 5.03 0.23 -2.53
N TYR A 62 4.98 0.22 -1.19
CA TYR A 62 6.11 -0.11 -0.35
C TYR A 62 5.83 -1.40 0.43
N PRO A 63 6.42 -2.54 0.04
CA PRO A 63 6.26 -3.78 0.79
C PRO A 63 7.03 -3.69 2.11
N LEU A 64 6.35 -3.95 3.23
CA LEU A 64 7.04 -4.13 4.50
C LEU A 64 7.74 -5.50 4.49
N ILE A 65 9.04 -5.49 4.76
CA ILE A 65 9.90 -6.68 4.78
C ILE A 65 10.40 -6.99 6.20
N PRO A 66 10.89 -8.21 6.47
CA PRO A 66 11.44 -8.58 7.77
C PRO A 66 12.44 -7.57 8.34
N ASP A 67 13.35 -7.05 7.52
CA ASP A 67 14.33 -6.04 7.93
C ASP A 67 13.69 -4.74 8.46
N ASP A 68 12.48 -4.38 8.00
CA ASP A 68 11.74 -3.23 8.54
C ASP A 68 11.19 -3.53 9.94
N PHE A 69 10.74 -4.77 10.15
CA PHE A 69 10.22 -5.24 11.43
C PHE A 69 11.33 -5.34 12.48
N GLU A 70 12.49 -5.90 12.10
CA GLU A 70 13.67 -6.01 12.98
C GLU A 70 14.18 -4.63 13.43
N ARG A 71 14.14 -3.65 12.53
CA ARG A 71 14.49 -2.26 12.86
C ARG A 71 13.40 -1.57 13.71
N GLY A 72 12.17 -2.09 13.69
CA GLY A 72 11.02 -1.58 14.44
C GLY A 72 10.62 -0.15 14.07
N LYS A 73 11.01 0.30 12.86
CA LYS A 73 10.82 1.65 12.34
C LYS A 73 10.73 1.63 10.82
N LEU A 74 10.05 2.62 10.24
CA LEU A 74 10.02 2.76 8.78
C LEU A 74 11.43 3.06 8.23
N PRO A 75 11.71 2.74 6.97
CA PRO A 75 12.86 3.26 6.25
C PRO A 75 12.95 4.79 6.35
N THR A 76 14.16 5.31 6.50
CA THR A 76 14.41 6.74 6.70
C THR A 76 13.79 7.61 5.60
N VAL A 77 13.81 7.15 4.35
CA VAL A 77 13.23 7.85 3.19
C VAL A 77 11.71 8.03 3.29
N LEU A 78 11.00 7.18 4.01
CA LEU A 78 9.53 7.28 4.14
C LEU A 78 9.09 8.33 5.16
N TYR A 79 9.96 8.73 6.11
CA TYR A 79 9.58 9.71 7.13
C TYR A 79 9.25 11.08 6.54
N GLU A 80 9.93 11.48 5.46
CA GLU A 80 9.63 12.74 4.75
C GLU A 80 8.20 12.74 4.18
N TYR A 81 7.68 11.57 3.83
CA TYR A 81 6.39 11.40 3.17
C TYR A 81 5.34 10.77 4.09
N LYS A 82 5.53 10.84 5.42
CA LYS A 82 4.69 10.14 6.41
C LYS A 82 3.20 10.46 6.29
N SER A 83 2.85 11.71 5.97
CA SER A 83 1.45 12.15 5.76
C SER A 83 0.80 11.54 4.52
N LYS A 84 1.58 10.97 3.60
CA LYS A 84 1.08 10.29 2.39
C LYS A 84 0.94 8.78 2.58
N ILE A 85 1.35 8.24 3.73
CA ILE A 85 1.41 6.79 3.96
C ILE A 85 0.04 6.27 4.40
N PHE A 86 -0.43 5.22 3.73
CA PHE A 86 -1.61 4.47 4.14
C PHE A 86 -1.31 2.98 4.20
N GLY A 87 -1.69 2.33 5.29
CA GLY A 87 -1.44 0.91 5.52
C GLY A 87 -2.55 0.00 4.99
N LEU A 88 -2.16 -1.14 4.43
CA LEU A 88 -3.05 -2.26 4.13
C LEU A 88 -2.59 -3.51 4.89
N THR A 89 -3.43 -3.97 5.80
CA THR A 89 -3.30 -5.25 6.49
C THR A 89 -4.25 -6.28 5.89
N ILE A 90 -4.10 -7.53 6.30
CA ILE A 90 -4.89 -8.67 5.85
C ILE A 90 -4.90 -9.74 6.93
N ASP A 91 -5.99 -10.48 7.03
CA ASP A 91 -6.09 -11.61 7.96
C ASP A 91 -5.00 -12.67 7.62
N PRO A 92 -4.29 -13.21 8.63
CA PRO A 92 -3.21 -14.16 8.40
C PRO A 92 -3.65 -15.46 7.71
N GLN A 93 -4.87 -15.95 7.98
CA GLN A 93 -5.39 -17.15 7.35
C GLN A 93 -5.68 -16.89 5.88
N ARG A 94 -6.33 -15.76 5.57
CA ARG A 94 -6.56 -15.34 4.19
C ARG A 94 -5.25 -15.10 3.44
N LEU A 95 -4.26 -14.49 4.09
CA LEU A 95 -2.94 -14.28 3.51
C LEU A 95 -2.24 -15.60 3.18
N SER A 96 -2.28 -16.56 4.11
CA SER A 96 -1.74 -17.90 3.93
C SER A 96 -2.36 -18.60 2.72
N GLU A 97 -3.68 -18.53 2.54
CA GLU A 97 -4.37 -19.08 1.37
C GLU A 97 -3.83 -18.47 0.06
N ILE A 98 -3.81 -17.14 -0.06
CA ILE A 98 -3.36 -16.42 -1.26
C ILE A 98 -1.88 -16.72 -1.56
N ARG A 99 -1.04 -16.84 -0.52
CA ARG A 99 0.37 -17.17 -0.68
C ARG A 99 0.57 -18.64 -1.07
N ASN A 100 -0.27 -19.56 -0.58
CA ASN A 100 -0.23 -20.96 -0.98
C ASN A 100 -0.67 -21.14 -2.43
N GLU A 101 -1.67 -20.39 -2.93
CA GLU A 101 -2.01 -20.37 -4.36
C GLU A 101 -0.82 -19.94 -5.23
N ARG A 102 -0.03 -18.96 -4.75
CA ARG A 102 1.15 -18.46 -5.48
C ARG A 102 2.37 -19.39 -5.38
N ARG A 103 2.64 -19.93 -4.20
CA ARG A 103 3.83 -20.72 -3.84
C ARG A 103 3.45 -21.79 -2.81
N PRO A 104 2.84 -22.90 -3.25
CA PRO A 104 2.31 -23.94 -2.36
C PRO A 104 3.39 -24.52 -1.45
N GLY A 105 3.07 -24.75 -0.17
CA GLY A 105 3.94 -25.48 0.77
C GLY A 105 5.24 -24.76 1.16
N SER A 106 5.38 -23.48 0.81
CA SER A 106 6.58 -22.68 1.13
C SER A 106 6.49 -22.07 2.53
N LYS A 107 7.65 -21.82 3.18
CA LYS A 107 7.71 -21.07 4.46
C LYS A 107 7.02 -19.71 4.36
N TYR A 108 7.14 -19.05 3.21
CA TYR A 108 6.46 -17.77 2.90
C TYR A 108 4.93 -17.86 3.03
N ALA A 109 4.36 -19.00 2.64
CA ALA A 109 2.93 -19.28 2.68
C ALA A 109 2.48 -20.00 3.96
N ALA A 110 3.40 -20.35 4.86
CA ALA A 110 3.04 -20.99 6.13
C ALA A 110 2.23 -20.02 7.00
N LEU A 111 1.18 -20.53 7.65
CA LEU A 111 0.30 -19.71 8.49
C LEU A 111 1.06 -19.01 9.63
N GLU A 112 2.03 -19.69 10.24
CA GLU A 112 2.87 -19.11 11.29
C GLU A 112 3.66 -17.89 10.79
N ASN A 113 4.26 -18.00 9.60
CA ASN A 113 4.99 -16.91 8.97
C ASN A 113 4.04 -15.75 8.61
N CYS A 114 2.85 -16.05 8.10
CA CYS A 114 1.84 -15.03 7.79
C CYS A 114 1.35 -14.31 9.05
N ARG A 115 1.12 -15.04 10.15
CA ARG A 115 0.73 -14.47 11.45
C ARG A 115 1.81 -13.54 11.99
N TYR A 116 3.06 -13.99 11.93
CA TYR A 116 4.21 -13.18 12.34
C TYR A 116 4.29 -11.88 11.52
N GLU A 117 4.35 -11.97 10.19
CA GLU A 117 4.51 -10.77 9.34
C GLU A 117 3.34 -9.79 9.47
N VAL A 118 2.10 -10.27 9.58
CA VAL A 118 0.92 -9.41 9.77
C VAL A 118 0.99 -8.69 11.12
N ASN A 119 1.30 -9.42 12.21
CA ASN A 119 1.38 -8.83 13.54
C ASN A 119 2.50 -7.78 13.64
N GLU A 120 3.65 -8.05 13.04
CA GLU A 120 4.77 -7.10 13.00
C GLU A 120 4.43 -5.87 12.16
N ALA A 121 3.77 -6.04 11.01
CA ALA A 121 3.31 -4.93 10.20
C ALA A 121 2.31 -4.04 10.94
N GLU A 122 1.30 -4.63 11.61
CA GLU A 122 0.32 -3.87 12.38
C GLU A 122 0.94 -3.18 13.60
N THR A 123 1.89 -3.84 14.27
CA THR A 123 2.64 -3.25 15.39
C THR A 123 3.47 -2.06 14.93
N LEU A 124 4.17 -2.18 13.81
CA LEU A 124 4.94 -1.11 13.20
C LEU A 124 4.04 0.07 12.81
N MET A 125 2.93 -0.20 12.11
CA MET A 125 1.99 0.86 11.69
C MET A 125 1.39 1.57 12.90
N ARG A 126 1.05 0.84 13.97
CA ARG A 126 0.55 1.42 15.22
C ARG A 126 1.59 2.32 15.89
N ARG A 127 2.82 1.84 16.04
CA ARG A 127 3.93 2.61 16.64
C ARG A 127 4.17 3.89 15.85
N GLU A 128 4.13 3.81 14.53
CA GLU A 128 4.35 4.94 13.64
C GLU A 128 3.11 5.84 13.48
N SER A 129 1.98 5.53 14.12
CA SER A 129 0.73 6.28 13.96
C SER A 129 0.27 6.38 12.49
N ILE A 130 0.53 5.34 11.71
CA ILE A 130 0.07 5.22 10.32
C ILE A 130 -1.39 4.76 10.38
N LYS A 131 -2.27 5.34 9.56
CA LYS A 131 -3.63 4.83 9.40
C LYS A 131 -3.61 3.59 8.51
N TRP A 132 -4.37 2.54 8.84
CA TRP A 132 -4.45 1.35 8.00
C TRP A 132 -5.86 0.78 7.91
N LEU A 133 -6.06 -0.08 6.91
CA LEU A 133 -7.29 -0.80 6.68
C LEU A 133 -7.01 -2.28 6.40
N SER A 134 -7.89 -3.17 6.87
CA SER A 134 -7.86 -4.58 6.49
C SER A 134 -8.54 -4.81 5.14
N SER A 135 -7.86 -5.52 4.24
CA SER A 135 -8.38 -5.88 2.91
C SER A 135 -9.13 -7.21 2.87
N THR A 136 -9.21 -7.97 3.97
CA THR A 136 -9.74 -9.34 4.00
C THR A 136 -11.14 -9.49 3.43
N HIS A 137 -12.05 -8.57 3.77
CA HIS A 137 -13.47 -8.64 3.41
C HIS A 137 -13.96 -7.39 2.69
N LYS A 138 -13.04 -6.54 2.24
CA LYS A 138 -13.38 -5.29 1.54
C LYS A 138 -13.09 -5.40 0.06
N SER A 139 -13.98 -4.85 -0.75
CA SER A 139 -13.73 -4.71 -2.19
C SER A 139 -12.64 -3.66 -2.44
N ILE A 140 -12.04 -3.70 -3.64
CA ILE A 140 -11.02 -2.72 -4.03
C ILE A 140 -11.62 -1.31 -4.03
N GLU A 141 -12.88 -1.16 -4.43
CA GLU A 141 -13.63 0.09 -4.44
C GLU A 141 -13.81 0.67 -3.03
N GLU A 142 -14.17 -0.16 -2.05
CA GLU A 142 -14.32 0.26 -0.65
C GLU A 142 -12.99 0.70 -0.04
N ILE A 143 -11.92 -0.05 -0.34
CA ILE A 143 -10.56 0.29 0.09
C ILE A 143 -10.14 1.63 -0.53
N ALA A 144 -10.28 1.77 -1.84
CA ALA A 144 -9.93 2.99 -2.56
C ALA A 144 -10.72 4.21 -2.06
N THR A 145 -12.01 4.06 -1.80
CA THR A 145 -12.86 5.13 -1.26
C THR A 145 -12.36 5.58 0.12
N THR A 146 -11.99 4.64 0.99
CA THR A 146 -11.45 4.95 2.32
C THR A 146 -10.12 5.72 2.21
N ILE A 147 -9.22 5.27 1.33
CA ILE A 147 -7.94 5.92 1.08
C ILE A 147 -8.13 7.34 0.54
N LEU A 148 -9.05 7.55 -0.41
CA LEU A 148 -9.32 8.87 -0.98
C LEU A 148 -9.89 9.85 0.05
N GLN A 149 -10.74 9.38 0.96
CA GLN A 149 -11.24 10.21 2.06
C GLN A 149 -10.09 10.66 2.95
N ASP A 150 -9.17 9.75 3.29
CA ASP A 150 -8.02 10.05 4.11
C ASP A 150 -7.08 11.08 3.46
N ILE A 151 -6.72 10.88 2.19
CA ILE A 151 -5.87 11.80 1.43
C ILE A 151 -6.51 13.19 1.30
N LYS A 152 -7.84 13.26 1.11
CA LYS A 152 -8.55 14.54 0.99
C LYS A 152 -8.58 15.30 2.31
N MET A 153 -8.83 14.62 3.42
CA MET A 153 -8.81 15.23 4.75
C MET A 153 -7.44 15.87 5.05
N GLU A 154 -6.34 15.22 4.68
CA GLU A 154 -5.00 15.78 4.84
C GLU A 154 -4.76 17.00 3.92
N ARG A 155 -5.35 17.06 2.72
CA ARG A 155 -5.20 18.22 1.82
C ARG A 155 -5.98 19.45 2.27
N ASP A 156 -7.14 19.25 2.88
CA ASP A 156 -8.00 20.35 3.35
C ASP A 156 -7.58 20.89 4.73
N ALA A 157 -6.69 20.18 5.44
CA ALA A 157 -6.17 20.57 6.76
C ALA A 157 -4.99 21.56 6.72
N TYR A 158 -4.49 21.90 5.52
CA TYR A 158 -3.41 22.87 5.25
C TYR A 158 -3.92 24.03 4.40
#